data_AF-A0A3L7TD85-F1
#
_entry.id   AF-A0A3L7TD85-F1
#
_cell.length_a   1.000
_cell.length_b   1.000
_cell.length_c   1.000
_cell.angle_alpha   90.00
_cell.angle_beta   90.00
_cell.angle_gamma   90.00
#
_symmetry.space_group_name_H-M   'P 1'
#
loop_
_entity.id
_entity.type
_entity.pdbx_description
1 polymer ?
#
loop_
_entity_poly.entity_id
_entity_poly.type
_entity_poly.pdbx_seq_one_letter_code
_entity_poly.pdbx_strand_id
1 'polypeptide(L)'
;MLSNRLAKHFGAAASSALVAGAANAAVVTWNCNLVVPNNIDGQYINVETQVAGSAAGLVAGWDLNPYGTSTTTMSWFAASMPSGCVMGLGQGGTTSAVASLSTGTLVGAASTFANTASSVTAGGWLLNSANYFGFRFVGADALTHYGFGKMTIGATMGVRTLDFVSYESVAATGIIVPAPGAIALLGLAGLCGRRRR
;
A
#
# COMPACT_ATOMS: atom_id res chain seq x y z
N MET A 1 52.72 -19.43 28.71
CA MET A 1 51.29 -19.82 28.85
C MET A 1 50.28 -18.74 28.43
N LEU A 2 50.70 -17.50 28.13
CA LEU A 2 49.80 -16.43 27.64
C LEU A 2 49.49 -16.52 26.14
N SER A 3 50.32 -17.22 25.36
CA SER A 3 50.25 -17.24 23.89
C SER A 3 49.11 -18.08 23.31
N ASN A 4 48.56 -19.05 24.07
CA ASN A 4 47.52 -19.97 23.58
C ASN A 4 46.08 -19.46 23.74
N ARG A 5 45.85 -18.32 24.42
CA ARG A 5 44.51 -17.73 24.56
C ARG A 5 44.21 -16.72 23.45
N LEU A 6 45.24 -16.10 22.88
CA LEU A 6 45.06 -15.09 21.83
C LEU A 6 44.64 -15.71 20.49
N ALA A 7 45.18 -16.89 20.15
CA ALA A 7 44.84 -17.58 18.90
C ALA A 7 43.37 -18.09 18.84
N LYS A 8 42.73 -18.35 19.99
CA LYS A 8 41.33 -18.82 20.04
C LYS A 8 40.29 -17.72 19.79
N HIS A 9 40.68 -16.45 19.80
CA HIS A 9 39.76 -15.34 19.55
C HIS A 9 39.82 -14.79 18.12
N PHE A 10 40.77 -15.22 17.29
CA PHE A 10 40.92 -14.75 15.90
C PHE A 10 40.34 -15.72 14.85
N GLY A 11 39.68 -16.80 15.25
CA GLY A 11 39.23 -17.85 14.35
C GLY A 11 37.83 -18.35 14.66
N ALA A 12 36.82 -17.49 14.53
CA ALA A 12 35.44 -17.94 14.37
C ALA A 12 34.58 -16.86 13.67
N ALA A 13 34.12 -17.22 12.47
CA ALA A 13 33.11 -16.56 11.65
C ALA A 13 33.49 -15.19 11.04
N ALA A 14 34.15 -15.29 9.89
CA ALA A 14 34.17 -14.27 8.86
C ALA A 14 32.78 -13.64 8.67
N SER A 15 32.73 -12.32 8.84
CA SER A 15 31.61 -11.49 8.45
C SER A 15 31.32 -11.68 6.97
N SER A 16 30.30 -12.47 6.65
CA SER A 16 29.64 -12.40 5.35
C SER A 16 28.90 -11.06 5.28
N ALA A 17 29.65 -9.99 5.02
CA ALA A 17 29.09 -8.77 4.46
C ALA A 17 28.64 -9.11 3.05
N LEU A 18 27.46 -9.72 2.93
CA LEU A 18 26.70 -9.68 1.70
C LEU A 18 26.53 -8.20 1.40
N VAL A 19 27.29 -7.71 0.42
CA VAL A 19 26.93 -6.47 -0.28
C VAL A 19 25.64 -6.82 -0.99
N ALA A 20 24.51 -6.72 -0.27
CA ALA A 20 23.22 -6.62 -0.90
C ALA A 20 23.34 -5.40 -1.81
N GLY A 21 23.46 -5.65 -3.12
CA GLY A 21 23.36 -4.58 -4.10
C GLY A 21 22.09 -3.80 -3.74
N ALA A 22 22.21 -2.50 -3.53
CA ALA A 22 21.05 -1.67 -3.24
C ALA A 22 20.04 -1.91 -4.35
N ALA A 23 18.96 -2.63 -4.04
CA ALA A 23 17.86 -2.76 -4.95
C ALA A 23 17.36 -1.32 -5.18
N ASN A 24 17.35 -0.88 -6.44
CA ASN A 24 16.85 0.45 -6.74
C ASN A 24 15.35 0.42 -6.44
N ALA A 25 14.95 1.15 -5.40
CA ALA A 25 13.54 1.39 -5.10
C ALA A 25 12.89 1.98 -6.35
N ALA A 26 11.90 1.28 -6.89
CA ALA A 26 11.14 1.72 -8.04
C ALA A 26 9.66 1.71 -7.66
N VAL A 27 9.01 2.86 -7.85
CA VAL A 27 7.57 2.96 -7.66
C VAL A 27 6.87 2.27 -8.82
N VAL A 28 6.18 1.17 -8.53
CA VAL A 28 5.27 0.49 -9.46
C VAL A 28 3.90 1.09 -9.30
N THR A 29 3.24 1.48 -10.40
CA THR A 29 1.89 2.06 -10.39
C THR A 29 0.97 1.32 -11.34
N TRP A 30 -0.20 0.94 -10.84
CA TRP A 30 -1.29 0.37 -11.63
C TRP A 30 -2.47 1.34 -11.69
N ASN A 31 -2.71 1.91 -12.86
CA ASN A 31 -3.86 2.77 -13.15
C ASN A 31 -5.08 1.90 -13.48
N CYS A 32 -5.80 1.47 -12.45
CA CYS A 32 -6.78 0.40 -12.53
C CYS A 32 -8.21 0.90 -12.84
N ASN A 33 -8.56 2.11 -12.41
CA ASN A 33 -9.88 2.73 -12.61
C ASN A 33 -11.06 1.78 -12.30
N LEU A 34 -10.98 1.09 -11.16
CA LEU A 34 -11.95 0.07 -10.75
C LEU A 34 -13.12 0.70 -10.00
N VAL A 35 -14.34 0.42 -10.42
CA VAL A 35 -15.53 0.78 -9.65
C VAL A 35 -15.64 -0.13 -8.44
N VAL A 36 -15.69 0.43 -7.24
CA VAL A 36 -15.88 -0.34 -6.02
C VAL A 36 -17.37 -0.50 -5.75
N PRO A 37 -17.92 -1.73 -5.76
CA PRO A 37 -19.36 -1.94 -5.66
C PRO A 37 -19.90 -1.53 -4.29
N ASN A 38 -21.18 -1.18 -4.25
CA ASN A 38 -21.90 -0.91 -3.01
C ASN A 38 -22.61 -2.16 -2.49
N ASN A 39 -21.81 -3.20 -2.25
CA ASN A 39 -22.25 -4.46 -1.67
C ASN A 39 -21.11 -5.07 -0.85
N ILE A 40 -21.43 -6.17 -0.17
CA ILE A 40 -20.51 -6.90 0.71
C ILE A 40 -19.57 -7.85 -0.04
N ASP A 41 -19.66 -7.99 -1.36
CA ASP A 41 -18.68 -8.78 -2.12
C ASP A 41 -17.42 -7.94 -2.32
N GLY A 42 -17.60 -6.65 -2.61
CA GLY A 42 -16.50 -5.71 -2.77
C GLY A 42 -15.68 -5.94 -4.05
N GLN A 43 -14.44 -5.48 -4.02
CA GLN A 43 -13.50 -5.62 -5.12
C GLN A 43 -12.21 -6.26 -4.62
N TYR A 44 -12.05 -7.56 -4.82
CA TYR A 44 -10.81 -8.25 -4.49
C TYR A 44 -9.72 -7.83 -5.47
N ILE A 45 -8.55 -7.45 -4.95
CA ILE A 45 -7.45 -6.87 -5.71
C ILE A 45 -6.15 -7.53 -5.25
N ASN A 46 -5.38 -8.07 -6.19
CA ASN A 46 -3.98 -8.40 -5.99
C ASN A 46 -3.14 -7.28 -6.62
N VAL A 47 -2.37 -6.58 -5.79
CA VAL A 47 -1.69 -5.33 -6.15
C VAL A 47 -0.52 -5.59 -7.09
N GLU A 48 0.28 -6.61 -6.81
CA GLU A 48 1.49 -6.91 -7.59
C GLU A 48 1.15 -7.53 -8.95
N THR A 49 0.19 -8.45 -8.99
CA THR A 49 -0.22 -9.09 -10.25
C THR A 49 -1.20 -8.24 -11.07
N GLN A 50 -1.72 -7.14 -10.49
CA GLN A 50 -2.65 -6.22 -11.14
C GLN A 50 -3.94 -6.90 -11.61
N VAL A 51 -4.43 -7.85 -10.80
CA VAL A 51 -5.67 -8.58 -11.05
C VAL A 51 -6.72 -8.12 -10.05
N ALA A 52 -7.96 -7.97 -10.52
CA ALA A 52 -9.11 -7.73 -9.66
C ALA A 52 -10.33 -8.56 -10.08
N GLY A 53 -11.21 -8.86 -9.12
CA GLY A 53 -12.41 -9.66 -9.33
C GLY A 53 -13.43 -9.46 -8.20
N SER A 54 -14.66 -9.91 -8.46
CA SER A 54 -15.79 -9.77 -7.52
C SER A 54 -15.87 -10.86 -6.46
N ALA A 55 -14.92 -11.80 -6.44
CA ALA A 55 -14.87 -12.87 -5.44
C ALA A 55 -13.42 -13.26 -5.11
N ALA A 56 -13.17 -13.65 -3.86
CA ALA A 56 -11.85 -14.06 -3.39
C ALA A 56 -11.25 -15.20 -4.22
N GLY A 57 -12.05 -16.19 -4.59
CA GLY A 57 -11.61 -17.34 -5.38
C GLY A 57 -11.20 -17.01 -6.82
N LEU A 58 -11.53 -15.80 -7.31
CA LEU A 58 -11.14 -15.32 -8.63
C LEU A 58 -9.82 -14.53 -8.61
N VAL A 59 -9.33 -14.16 -7.42
CA VAL A 59 -8.14 -13.33 -7.24
C VAL A 59 -7.24 -13.99 -6.20
N ALA A 60 -6.38 -14.88 -6.68
CA ALA A 60 -5.42 -15.58 -5.82
C ALA A 60 -4.51 -14.57 -5.10
N GLY A 61 -4.36 -14.74 -3.79
CA GLY A 61 -3.48 -13.90 -2.97
C GLY A 61 -3.88 -12.43 -2.93
N TRP A 62 -5.18 -12.10 -3.01
CA TRP A 62 -5.64 -10.71 -2.92
C TRP A 62 -5.14 -10.00 -1.64
N ASP A 63 -4.85 -8.71 -1.80
CA ASP A 63 -4.24 -7.84 -0.80
C ASP A 63 -5.21 -6.80 -0.26
N LEU A 64 -6.11 -6.33 -1.12
CA LEU A 64 -7.10 -5.30 -0.83
C LEU A 64 -8.48 -5.80 -1.22
N ASN A 65 -9.48 -5.45 -0.42
CA ASN A 65 -10.87 -5.56 -0.83
C ASN A 65 -11.68 -4.41 -0.24
N PRO A 66 -11.67 -3.22 -0.87
CA PRO A 66 -12.63 -2.18 -0.54
C PRO A 66 -14.04 -2.61 -0.97
N TYR A 67 -15.03 -2.26 -0.16
CA TYR A 67 -16.43 -2.59 -0.40
C TYR A 67 -17.37 -1.56 0.23
N GLY A 68 -18.64 -1.62 -0.13
CA GLY A 68 -19.67 -0.74 0.42
C GLY A 68 -20.66 -1.47 1.30
N THR A 69 -20.99 -0.88 2.44
CA THR A 69 -22.06 -1.38 3.30
C THR A 69 -23.33 -0.54 3.19
N SER A 70 -23.23 0.72 2.73
CA SER A 70 -24.36 1.61 2.50
C SER A 70 -23.95 2.83 1.67
N THR A 71 -24.88 3.76 1.47
CA THR A 71 -24.58 5.08 0.86
C THR A 71 -23.77 5.99 1.79
N THR A 72 -23.68 5.70 3.10
CA THR A 72 -23.00 6.54 4.10
C THR A 72 -21.68 5.94 4.59
N THR A 73 -21.41 4.67 4.27
CA THR A 73 -20.28 3.91 4.80
C THR A 73 -19.61 3.04 3.73
N MET A 74 -18.29 2.93 3.80
CA MET A 74 -17.49 1.93 3.08
C MET A 74 -16.56 1.20 4.03
N SER A 75 -16.03 0.05 3.63
CA SER A 75 -15.10 -0.72 4.45
C SER A 75 -14.12 -1.54 3.61
N TRP A 76 -13.22 -2.27 4.27
CA TRP A 76 -12.22 -3.13 3.67
C TRP A 76 -12.27 -4.51 4.30
N PHE A 77 -12.35 -5.59 3.52
CA PHE A 77 -12.19 -6.92 4.09
C PHE A 77 -10.74 -7.16 4.53
N ALA A 78 -10.59 -8.00 5.56
CA ALA A 78 -9.30 -8.46 6.04
C ALA A 78 -8.66 -9.42 5.03
N ALA A 79 -7.57 -8.98 4.40
CA ALA A 79 -6.70 -9.85 3.58
C ALA A 79 -5.88 -10.81 4.45
N SER A 80 -5.04 -11.64 3.85
CA SER A 80 -4.08 -12.43 4.65
C SER A 80 -3.08 -11.50 5.34
N MET A 81 -2.80 -11.72 6.62
CA MET A 81 -1.78 -10.95 7.33
C MET A 81 -0.39 -11.15 6.69
N PRO A 82 0.47 -10.12 6.68
CA PRO A 82 0.30 -8.77 7.23
C PRO A 82 -0.50 -7.77 6.37
N SER A 83 -1.05 -8.13 5.21
CA SER A 83 -1.72 -7.16 4.31
C SER A 83 -2.79 -6.33 5.02
N GLY A 84 -2.90 -5.04 4.70
CA GLY A 84 -3.83 -4.15 5.37
C GLY A 84 -3.60 -2.68 5.10
N CYS A 85 -4.52 -1.84 5.56
CA CYS A 85 -4.52 -0.41 5.29
C CYS A 85 -4.01 0.39 6.49
N VAL A 86 -3.44 1.56 6.21
CA VAL A 86 -3.05 2.54 7.24
C VAL A 86 -4.29 3.05 7.95
N MET A 87 -4.24 2.99 9.28
CA MET A 87 -5.30 3.42 10.16
C MET A 87 -5.05 4.84 10.66
N GLY A 88 -6.12 5.58 10.86
CA GLY A 88 -6.10 6.90 11.46
C GLY A 88 -7.43 7.19 12.16
N LEU A 89 -7.63 8.46 12.50
CA LEU A 89 -8.89 8.91 13.05
C LEU A 89 -9.93 9.00 11.93
N GLY A 90 -11.05 8.30 12.12
CA GLY A 90 -12.24 8.35 11.28
C GLY A 90 -13.19 9.47 11.71
N GLN A 91 -14.50 9.26 11.51
CA GLN A 91 -15.53 10.29 11.70
C GLN A 91 -15.42 11.02 13.04
N GLY A 92 -15.38 12.36 12.98
CA GLY A 92 -15.36 13.21 14.17
C GLY A 92 -14.16 13.02 15.09
N GLY A 93 -13.10 12.30 14.65
CA GLY A 93 -11.91 12.07 15.44
C GLY A 93 -12.01 10.94 16.48
N THR A 94 -13.09 10.14 16.48
CA THR A 94 -13.41 9.23 17.61
C THR A 94 -13.32 7.74 17.29
N THR A 95 -13.42 7.35 16.02
CA THR A 95 -13.35 5.94 15.58
C THR A 95 -12.05 5.67 14.83
N SER A 96 -11.38 4.53 15.00
CA SER A 96 -10.25 4.16 14.13
C SER A 96 -10.75 3.66 12.78
N ALA A 97 -10.33 4.30 11.70
CA ALA A 97 -10.71 3.92 10.35
C ALA A 97 -9.53 3.94 9.36
N VAL A 98 -9.71 3.40 8.15
CA VAL A 98 -8.74 3.62 7.06
C VAL A 98 -8.59 5.11 6.83
N ALA A 99 -7.37 5.61 6.98
CA ALA A 99 -7.10 7.05 6.95
C ALA A 99 -7.18 7.62 5.53
N SER A 100 -7.74 8.82 5.40
CA SER A 100 -7.48 9.68 4.24
C SER A 100 -6.15 10.41 4.48
N LEU A 101 -5.13 10.07 3.70
CA LEU A 101 -3.78 10.58 3.86
C LEU A 101 -3.59 11.89 3.09
N SER A 102 -2.88 12.83 3.70
CA SER A 102 -2.42 14.03 3.02
C SER A 102 -1.22 13.71 2.13
N THR A 103 -1.04 14.53 1.09
CA THR A 103 0.17 14.47 0.26
C THR A 103 1.40 14.78 1.10
N GLY A 104 2.50 14.09 0.83
CA GLY A 104 3.74 14.12 1.62
C GLY A 104 3.77 13.09 2.76
N THR A 105 2.66 12.39 3.03
CA THR A 105 2.65 11.33 4.04
C THR A 105 3.52 10.16 3.62
N LEU A 106 4.45 9.75 4.49
CA LEU A 106 5.23 8.52 4.34
C LEU A 106 4.39 7.32 4.82
N VAL A 107 4.19 6.34 3.93
CA VAL A 107 3.66 5.01 4.26
C VAL A 107 4.84 4.06 4.35
N GLY A 108 5.06 3.48 5.52
CA GLY A 108 6.20 2.59 5.75
C GLY A 108 6.06 1.80 7.04
N ALA A 109 7.16 1.20 7.49
CA ALA A 109 7.17 0.34 8.69
C ALA A 109 6.68 1.02 9.98
N ALA A 110 6.79 2.35 10.06
CA ALA A 110 6.31 3.13 11.20
C ALA A 110 4.79 3.44 11.15
N SER A 111 4.13 3.21 10.02
CA SER A 111 2.68 3.41 9.90
C SER A 111 1.93 2.35 10.72
N THR A 112 0.77 2.74 11.27
CA THR A 112 -0.11 1.80 11.96
C THR A 112 -1.06 1.17 10.96
N PHE A 113 -0.99 -0.15 10.78
CA PHE A 113 -1.86 -0.88 9.86
C PHE A 113 -2.87 -1.72 10.62
N ALA A 114 -4.08 -1.89 10.06
CA ALA A 114 -5.00 -2.91 10.50
C ALA A 114 -5.42 -3.84 9.37
N ASN A 115 -5.66 -5.09 9.76
CA ASN A 115 -6.17 -6.17 8.94
C ASN A 115 -7.62 -6.49 9.39
N THR A 116 -8.46 -5.48 9.58
CA THR A 116 -9.83 -5.66 10.07
C THR A 116 -10.80 -4.81 9.26
N ALA A 117 -12.04 -5.29 9.13
CA ALA A 117 -13.18 -4.53 8.61
C ALA A 117 -13.31 -3.19 9.33
N SER A 118 -12.75 -2.16 8.70
CA SER A 118 -12.76 -0.80 9.20
C SER A 118 -13.80 -0.01 8.42
N SER A 119 -14.77 0.57 9.11
CA SER A 119 -15.80 1.39 8.46
C SER A 119 -15.34 2.84 8.36
N VAL A 120 -15.29 3.35 7.14
CA VAL A 120 -15.08 4.76 6.83
C VAL A 120 -16.43 5.37 6.50
N THR A 121 -16.69 6.55 7.08
CA THR A 121 -17.89 7.34 6.83
C THR A 121 -17.51 8.75 6.36
N ALA A 122 -18.49 9.47 5.82
CA ALA A 122 -18.29 10.86 5.40
C ALA A 122 -17.81 11.73 6.58
N GLY A 123 -16.76 12.54 6.34
CA GLY A 123 -16.07 13.32 7.37
C GLY A 123 -14.75 12.71 7.82
N GLY A 124 -14.57 11.38 7.70
CA GLY A 124 -13.24 10.76 7.69
C GLY A 124 -12.59 10.84 6.31
N TRP A 125 -13.40 10.69 5.26
CA TRP A 125 -13.04 10.92 3.87
C TRP A 125 -13.94 12.01 3.27
N LEU A 126 -13.43 12.72 2.27
CA LEU A 126 -14.12 13.81 1.59
C LEU A 126 -14.96 13.27 0.43
N LEU A 127 -16.25 13.63 0.40
CA LEU A 127 -17.14 13.35 -0.73
C LEU A 127 -16.81 14.26 -1.92
N ASN A 128 -17.19 13.83 -3.12
CA ASN A 128 -16.90 14.53 -4.38
C ASN A 128 -15.40 14.88 -4.53
N SER A 129 -14.53 14.00 -4.03
CA SER A 129 -13.11 14.28 -3.91
C SER A 129 -12.28 13.01 -4.02
N ALA A 130 -11.01 13.20 -4.37
CA ALA A 130 -9.99 12.20 -4.28
C ALA A 130 -9.47 12.09 -2.84
N ASN A 131 -9.41 10.86 -2.35
CA ASN A 131 -8.85 10.53 -1.05
C ASN A 131 -7.71 9.54 -1.26
N TYR A 132 -6.57 9.78 -0.62
CA TYR A 132 -5.44 8.85 -0.65
C TYR A 132 -5.50 7.94 0.57
N PHE A 133 -5.07 6.69 0.43
CA PHE A 133 -4.94 5.75 1.53
C PHE A 133 -3.62 5.02 1.43
N GLY A 134 -3.04 4.65 2.57
CA GLY A 134 -1.84 3.83 2.62
C GLY A 134 -2.18 2.36 2.82
N PHE A 135 -1.33 1.47 2.34
CA PHE A 135 -1.46 0.04 2.58
C PHE A 135 -0.10 -0.65 2.66
N ARG A 136 -0.11 -1.88 3.16
CA ARG A 136 0.97 -2.85 3.02
C ARG A 136 0.42 -4.15 2.49
N PHE A 137 1.26 -4.92 1.83
CA PHE A 137 0.91 -6.24 1.32
C PHE A 137 2.12 -7.18 1.28
N VAL A 138 1.88 -8.47 1.06
CA VAL A 138 2.94 -9.47 0.90
C VAL A 138 3.16 -9.70 -0.58
N GLY A 139 4.36 -9.41 -1.07
CA GLY A 139 4.74 -9.67 -2.46
C GLY A 139 4.97 -11.16 -2.74
N ALA A 140 5.18 -11.48 -4.01
CA ALA A 140 5.55 -12.81 -4.49
C ALA A 140 6.90 -13.29 -3.92
N ASP A 141 7.73 -12.36 -3.45
CA ASP A 141 8.96 -12.62 -2.69
C ASP A 141 8.71 -12.99 -1.22
N ALA A 142 7.45 -13.07 -0.80
CA ALA A 142 6.99 -13.30 0.56
C ALA A 142 7.41 -12.22 1.57
N LEU A 143 7.81 -11.04 1.11
CA LEU A 143 8.18 -9.91 1.94
C LEU A 143 7.10 -8.82 1.95
N THR A 144 7.16 -7.93 2.94
CA THR A 144 6.19 -6.84 3.06
C THR A 144 6.60 -5.65 2.19
N HIS A 145 5.68 -5.20 1.35
CA HIS A 145 5.80 -3.97 0.56
C HIS A 145 4.84 -2.91 1.08
N TYR A 146 5.22 -1.64 0.88
CA TYR A 146 4.40 -0.48 1.25
C TYR A 146 3.90 0.25 0.02
N GLY A 147 2.66 0.68 0.08
CA GLY A 147 1.97 1.32 -1.03
C GLY A 147 0.98 2.37 -0.59
N PHE A 148 0.49 3.12 -1.56
CA PHE A 148 -0.65 4.00 -1.39
C PHE A 148 -1.56 3.91 -2.61
N GLY A 149 -2.84 4.18 -2.42
CA GLY A 149 -3.82 4.25 -3.50
C GLY A 149 -4.59 5.55 -3.47
N LYS A 150 -5.25 5.85 -4.57
CA LYS A 150 -6.16 6.99 -4.70
C LYS A 150 -7.56 6.48 -5.03
N MET A 151 -8.52 6.88 -4.22
CA MET A 151 -9.93 6.57 -4.46
C MET A 151 -10.74 7.86 -4.54
N THR A 152 -11.49 7.98 -5.62
CA THR A 152 -12.46 9.06 -5.80
C THR A 152 -13.78 8.63 -5.19
N ILE A 153 -14.29 9.45 -4.25
CA ILE A 153 -15.62 9.29 -3.67
C ILE A 153 -16.56 10.26 -4.36
N GLY A 154 -17.71 9.77 -4.82
CA GLY A 154 -18.75 10.58 -5.46
C GLY A 154 -19.62 11.33 -4.45
N ALA A 155 -20.87 11.59 -4.84
CA ALA A 155 -21.83 12.34 -4.02
C ALA A 155 -22.21 11.64 -2.71
N THR A 156 -21.99 10.34 -2.61
CA THR A 156 -22.21 9.54 -1.40
C THR A 156 -21.04 8.58 -1.21
N MET A 157 -20.86 8.05 0.00
CA MET A 157 -19.85 7.02 0.23
C MET A 157 -20.09 5.78 -0.62
N GLY A 158 -21.33 5.54 -1.09
CA GLY A 158 -21.71 4.42 -1.96
C GLY A 158 -21.19 4.48 -3.40
N VAL A 159 -20.69 5.63 -3.86
CA VAL A 159 -20.16 5.83 -5.21
C VAL A 159 -18.66 6.02 -5.13
N ARG A 160 -17.89 5.05 -5.61
CA ARG A 160 -16.45 4.95 -5.37
C ARG A 160 -15.74 4.40 -6.60
N THR A 161 -14.62 5.02 -6.94
CA THR A 161 -13.70 4.51 -7.96
C THR A 161 -12.30 4.46 -7.37
N LEU A 162 -11.68 3.29 -7.38
CA LEU A 162 -10.25 3.16 -7.14
C LEU A 162 -9.53 3.58 -8.43
N ASP A 163 -8.92 4.76 -8.41
CA ASP A 163 -8.28 5.33 -9.58
C ASP A 163 -6.99 4.56 -9.90
N PHE A 164 -6.14 4.37 -8.88
CA PHE A 164 -4.87 3.66 -8.99
C PHE A 164 -4.36 3.18 -7.64
N VAL A 165 -3.38 2.27 -7.69
CA VAL A 165 -2.51 1.90 -6.57
C VAL A 165 -1.04 1.98 -7.00
N SER A 166 -0.18 2.38 -6.07
CA SER A 166 1.27 2.48 -6.25
C SER A 166 2.00 1.85 -5.07
N TYR A 167 3.14 1.21 -5.30
CA TYR A 167 3.96 0.61 -4.24
C TYR A 167 5.45 0.64 -4.56
N GLU A 168 6.29 0.50 -3.54
CA GLU A 168 7.74 0.35 -3.70
C GLU A 168 8.09 -1.10 -4.05
N SER A 169 8.76 -1.30 -5.17
CA SER A 169 9.19 -2.62 -5.65
C SER A 169 10.20 -3.31 -4.73
N VAL A 170 10.83 -2.56 -3.83
CA VAL A 170 11.79 -3.08 -2.87
C VAL A 170 11.09 -3.26 -1.53
N ALA A 171 11.08 -4.50 -1.05
CA ALA A 171 10.48 -4.83 0.23
C ALA A 171 11.02 -3.96 1.37
N ALA A 172 10.19 -3.74 2.39
CA ALA A 172 10.45 -2.90 3.56
C ALA A 172 10.81 -1.42 3.25
N THR A 173 10.70 -0.96 2.01
CA THR A 173 10.98 0.44 1.63
C THR A 173 9.69 1.26 1.66
N GLY A 174 9.70 2.34 2.43
CA GLY A 174 8.53 3.23 2.55
C GLY A 174 8.33 4.09 1.31
N ILE A 175 7.06 4.47 1.06
CA ILE A 175 6.63 5.27 -0.08
C ILE A 175 5.97 6.57 0.38
N ILE A 176 6.17 7.66 -0.36
CA ILE A 176 5.56 8.96 -0.05
C ILE A 176 4.35 9.19 -0.96
N VAL A 177 3.21 9.57 -0.37
CA VAL A 177 2.03 10.03 -1.13
C VAL A 177 2.43 11.31 -1.88
N PRO A 178 2.40 11.34 -3.22
CA PRO A 178 2.93 12.46 -3.99
C PRO A 178 2.07 13.72 -3.86
N ALA A 179 2.72 14.89 -3.96
CA ALA A 179 2.02 16.15 -4.18
C ALA A 179 1.29 16.14 -5.54
N PRO A 180 0.15 16.86 -5.68
CA PRO A 180 -0.55 16.93 -6.96
C PRO A 180 0.40 17.50 -8.03
N GLY A 181 0.62 16.73 -9.11
CA GLY A 181 1.53 17.10 -10.21
C GLY A 181 2.89 16.37 -10.22
N ALA A 182 3.35 15.79 -9.11
CA ALA A 182 4.62 15.04 -9.09
C ALA A 182 4.55 13.73 -9.90
N ILE A 183 3.37 13.11 -10.02
CA ILE A 183 3.16 11.90 -10.83
C ILE A 183 3.43 12.16 -12.32
N ALA A 184 3.12 13.37 -12.82
CA ALA A 184 3.41 13.75 -14.21
C ALA A 184 4.92 13.80 -14.50
N LEU A 185 5.75 14.12 -13.49
CA LEU A 185 7.19 14.19 -13.64
C LEU A 185 7.87 12.81 -13.51
N LEU A 186 7.27 11.88 -12.75
CA LEU A 186 7.71 10.48 -12.68
C LEU A 186 7.53 9.76 -14.04
N GLY A 187 6.42 10.01 -14.73
CA GLY A 187 6.21 9.53 -16.11
C GLY A 187 7.19 10.15 -17.13
N LEU A 188 7.60 11.41 -16.92
CA LEU A 188 8.55 12.10 -17.81
C LEU A 188 10.00 11.65 -17.59
N ALA A 189 10.40 11.37 -16.34
CA ALA A 189 11.73 10.85 -16.02
C ALA A 189 11.99 9.48 -16.68
N GLY A 190 10.96 8.61 -16.73
CA GLY A 190 11.03 7.34 -17.46
C GLY A 190 11.16 7.51 -18.98
N LEU A 191 10.59 8.57 -19.56
CA LEU A 191 10.68 8.87 -20.98
C LEU A 191 12.03 9.49 -21.38
N CYS A 192 12.61 10.34 -20.52
CA CYS A 192 13.91 10.98 -20.73
C CYS A 192 15.09 10.00 -20.65
N GLY A 193 14.98 8.92 -19.85
CA GLY A 193 16.00 7.86 -19.79
C GLY A 193 16.06 6.97 -21.04
N ARG A 194 14.95 6.85 -21.79
CA ARG A 194 14.87 5.97 -22.98
C ARG A 194 15.47 6.58 -24.24
N ARG A 195 15.69 7.90 -24.29
CA ARG A 195 16.27 8.60 -25.46
C ARG A 195 17.80 8.74 -25.43
N ARG A 196 18.48 8.17 -24.43
CA ARG A 196 19.95 8.10 -24.38
C ARG A 196 20.41 6.64 -24.36
N ARG A 197 20.12 5.91 -25.43
CA ARG A 197 20.89 4.76 -25.89
C ARG A 197 20.92 4.78 -27.40
#